data_AF-A0A9J7GQ09-F1
#
_entry.id   AF-A0A9J7GQ09-F1
#
_cell.length_a   1.000
_cell.length_b   1.000
_cell.length_c   1.000
_cell.angle_alpha   90.00
_cell.angle_beta   90.00
_cell.angle_gamma   90.00
#
_symmetry.space_group_name_H-M   'P 1'
#
loop_
_entity.id
_entity.type
_entity.pdbx_description
1 polymer ?
#
loop_
_entity_poly.entity_id
_entity_poly.type
_entity_poly.pdbx_seq_one_letter_code
_entity_poly.pdbx_strand_id
1 'polypeptide(L)'
;MGTELLRPLQGLLSQRSCLLVSVALLNFLFSVLAAVTLHDLGCLVLGCPRQAFYAAMLFCLSPANVFLAAGYSEALFAFLTFSAMGQLERGRSWASGLLFALATGVRSNGLVSVGFLLHAQCRGFFSSLVVLNPLKPLFKLMASLCLSVLTVSLPFALFQYYAYTQFCLPGSAHSVPEPLVQLAVDKGYRITGGNEPPWCSWGLPLVYSYIQDVYWNVGFLRYYELRQVPNFLLATPVAVLVVWAAWTYVTTHPWLCLTLGLRRSKDSKKTLEKPHPGFLSPKVFVYLVHAAGLLLFGSLCMHVQVLTRLLCSSTPVVYWFPAHLLQNQEPLLRSVDTVPEKLLEKNSPPGQKAPRNCIMKLLYNWRACSPVTRCILGYFLTYWLLGLLLHCNFLPWT
;
A
#
# COMPACT_ATOMS: atom_id res chain seq x y z
N MET A 1 -20.17 -15.80 9.81
CA MET A 1 -19.99 -14.45 10.40
C MET A 1 -20.76 -13.38 9.62
N GLY A 2 -20.60 -13.21 8.30
CA GLY A 2 -21.37 -12.21 7.53
C GLY A 2 -22.89 -12.44 7.50
N THR A 3 -23.33 -13.69 7.49
CA THR A 3 -24.76 -14.06 7.53
C THR A 3 -25.46 -13.67 8.83
N GLU A 4 -24.76 -13.61 9.97
CA GLU A 4 -25.30 -13.19 11.27
C GLU A 4 -25.52 -11.68 11.34
N LEU A 5 -24.66 -10.88 10.71
CA LEU A 5 -24.77 -9.41 10.71
C LEU A 5 -26.01 -8.92 9.93
N LEU A 6 -26.38 -9.64 8.87
CA LEU A 6 -27.56 -9.36 8.03
C LEU A 6 -28.74 -10.28 8.35
N ARG A 7 -28.74 -10.93 9.51
CA ARG A 7 -29.83 -11.81 9.99
C ARG A 7 -31.25 -11.22 9.86
N PRO A 8 -31.51 -9.92 10.13
CA PRO A 8 -32.85 -9.35 9.94
C PRO A 8 -33.28 -9.22 8.46
N LEU A 9 -32.33 -9.29 7.51
CA LEU A 9 -32.59 -9.17 6.07
C LEU A 9 -32.67 -10.53 5.35
N GLN A 10 -32.47 -11.65 6.07
CA GLN A 10 -32.53 -13.00 5.51
C GLN A 10 -33.93 -13.37 4.97
N GLY A 11 -34.98 -12.70 5.41
CA GLY A 11 -36.34 -12.88 4.87
C GLY A 11 -36.57 -12.23 3.50
N LEU A 12 -35.72 -11.30 3.07
CA LEU A 12 -35.85 -10.54 1.81
C LEU A 12 -34.75 -10.85 0.79
N LEU A 13 -33.60 -11.34 1.24
CA LEU A 13 -32.41 -11.54 0.41
C LEU A 13 -31.94 -12.98 0.44
N SER A 14 -31.55 -13.49 -0.73
CA SER A 14 -30.89 -14.80 -0.85
C SER A 14 -29.57 -14.82 -0.07
N GLN A 15 -29.13 -16.01 0.37
CA GLN A 15 -27.85 -16.18 1.08
C GLN A 15 -26.66 -15.63 0.27
N ARG A 16 -26.68 -15.80 -1.05
CA ARG A 16 -25.66 -15.25 -1.96
C ARG A 16 -25.64 -13.72 -1.93
N SER A 17 -26.80 -13.08 -1.98
CA SER A 17 -26.93 -11.63 -1.88
C SER A 17 -26.43 -11.11 -0.53
N CYS A 18 -26.77 -11.78 0.57
CA CYS A 18 -26.29 -11.43 1.91
C CYS A 18 -24.76 -11.52 2.02
N LEU A 19 -24.13 -12.56 1.44
CA LEU A 19 -22.68 -12.68 1.41
C LEU A 19 -22.02 -11.56 0.60
N LEU A 20 -22.55 -11.23 -0.57
CA LEU A 20 -22.03 -10.14 -1.40
C LEU A 20 -22.12 -8.78 -0.70
N VAL A 21 -23.26 -8.48 -0.07
CA VAL A 21 -23.45 -7.25 0.71
C VAL A 21 -22.50 -7.21 1.91
N SER A 22 -22.32 -8.34 2.61
CA SER A 22 -21.38 -8.43 3.73
C SER A 22 -19.95 -8.11 3.30
N VAL A 23 -19.51 -8.67 2.17
CA VAL A 23 -18.17 -8.42 1.60
C VAL A 23 -18.01 -6.95 1.22
N ALA A 24 -19.00 -6.36 0.55
CA ALA A 24 -18.97 -4.95 0.17
C ALA A 24 -18.91 -4.02 1.41
N LEU A 25 -19.71 -4.30 2.44
CA LEU A 25 -19.70 -3.52 3.69
C LEU A 25 -18.38 -3.64 4.44
N LEU A 26 -17.81 -4.85 4.53
CA LEU A 26 -16.51 -5.07 5.17
C LEU A 26 -15.39 -4.35 4.42
N ASN A 27 -15.36 -4.41 3.09
CA ASN A 27 -14.34 -3.71 2.32
C ASN A 27 -14.50 -2.19 2.37
N PHE A 28 -15.73 -1.67 2.36
CA PHE A 28 -15.98 -0.26 2.62
C PHE A 28 -15.44 0.16 4.01
N LEU A 29 -15.73 -0.62 5.05
CA LEU A 29 -15.21 -0.38 6.40
C LEU A 29 -13.68 -0.37 6.41
N PHE A 30 -13.02 -1.39 5.84
CA PHE A 30 -11.56 -1.44 5.77
C PHE A 30 -10.96 -0.32 4.95
N SER A 31 -11.59 0.11 3.86
CA SER A 31 -11.15 1.25 3.06
C SER A 31 -11.20 2.56 3.86
N VAL A 32 -12.28 2.78 4.61
CA VAL A 32 -12.39 3.95 5.51
C VAL A 32 -11.32 3.90 6.61
N LEU A 33 -11.13 2.73 7.23
CA LEU A 33 -10.08 2.55 8.25
C LEU A 33 -8.67 2.72 7.66
N ALA A 34 -8.44 2.30 6.42
CA ALA A 34 -7.17 2.53 5.71
C ALA A 34 -6.94 4.03 5.46
N ALA A 35 -7.97 4.78 5.07
CA ALA A 35 -7.88 6.23 4.90
C ALA A 35 -7.54 6.95 6.22
N VAL A 36 -8.17 6.55 7.34
CA VAL A 36 -7.89 7.11 8.67
C VAL A 36 -6.47 6.76 9.13
N THR A 37 -6.05 5.52 8.96
CA THR A 37 -4.69 5.12 9.37
C THR A 37 -3.60 5.75 8.50
N LEU A 38 -3.88 5.99 7.21
CA LEU A 38 -3.01 6.77 6.32
C LEU A 38 -2.90 8.25 6.77
N HIS A 39 -4.01 8.87 7.16
CA HIS A 39 -4.02 10.22 7.74
C HIS A 39 -3.17 10.28 9.01
N ASP A 40 -3.41 9.37 9.95
CA ASP A 40 -2.67 9.31 11.22
C ASP A 40 -1.18 9.08 11.01
N LEU A 41 -0.82 8.16 10.10
CA LEU A 41 0.57 7.92 9.70
C LEU A 41 1.19 9.19 9.08
N GLY A 42 0.47 9.87 8.20
CA GLY A 42 0.90 11.13 7.60
C GLY A 42 1.18 12.20 8.66
N CYS A 43 0.32 12.33 9.68
CA CYS A 43 0.54 13.27 10.79
C CYS A 43 1.84 12.97 11.56
N LEU A 44 2.16 11.70 11.79
CA LEU A 44 3.36 11.26 12.51
C LEU A 44 4.67 11.42 11.71
N VAL A 45 4.61 11.16 10.40
CA VAL A 45 5.78 11.11 9.51
C VAL A 45 6.06 12.47 8.89
N LEU A 46 5.03 13.11 8.31
CA LEU A 46 5.15 14.40 7.64
C LEU A 46 5.23 15.55 8.65
N GLY A 47 4.54 15.46 9.79
CA GLY A 47 4.44 16.59 10.73
C GLY A 47 3.57 17.76 10.21
N CYS A 48 2.86 17.56 9.10
CA CYS A 48 1.89 18.48 8.51
C CYS A 48 0.51 17.81 8.46
N PRO A 49 -0.43 18.13 9.38
CA PRO A 49 -1.75 17.48 9.41
C PRO A 49 -2.56 17.74 8.14
N ARG A 50 -2.40 18.91 7.52
CA ARG A 50 -3.10 19.28 6.28
C ARG A 50 -2.65 18.47 5.08
N GLN A 51 -1.34 18.27 4.95
CA GLN A 51 -0.79 17.43 3.88
C GLN A 51 -1.24 15.97 4.07
N ALA A 52 -1.27 15.49 5.32
CA ALA A 52 -1.82 14.18 5.64
C ALA A 52 -3.31 14.06 5.29
N PHE A 53 -4.09 15.12 5.55
CA PHE A 53 -5.51 15.20 5.17
C PHE A 53 -5.71 15.16 3.66
N TYR A 54 -4.95 15.94 2.89
CA TYR A 54 -5.02 15.89 1.42
C TYR A 54 -4.64 14.52 0.88
N ALA A 55 -3.62 13.87 1.45
CA ALA A 55 -3.26 12.51 1.08
C ALA A 55 -4.38 11.50 1.35
N ALA A 56 -5.03 11.58 2.52
CA ALA A 56 -6.16 10.71 2.85
C ALA A 56 -7.36 10.92 1.93
N MET A 57 -7.65 12.17 1.54
CA MET A 57 -8.70 12.45 0.56
C MET A 57 -8.35 11.92 -0.84
N LEU A 58 -7.09 12.05 -1.26
CA LEU A 58 -6.62 11.45 -2.51
C LEU A 58 -6.67 9.92 -2.48
N PHE A 59 -6.47 9.29 -1.31
CA PHE A 59 -6.67 7.85 -1.14
C PHE A 59 -8.13 7.45 -1.37
N CYS A 60 -9.10 8.23 -0.88
CA CYS A 60 -10.52 7.98 -1.15
C CYS A 60 -10.88 8.12 -2.65
N LEU A 61 -10.13 8.94 -3.39
CA LEU A 61 -10.26 9.12 -4.84
C LEU A 61 -9.22 8.31 -5.62
N SER A 62 -8.63 7.29 -5.01
CA SER A 62 -7.49 6.58 -5.59
C SER A 62 -7.86 5.90 -6.92
N PRO A 63 -6.92 5.86 -7.88
CA PRO A 63 -7.01 5.01 -9.07
C PRO A 63 -7.38 3.54 -8.76
N ALA A 64 -6.97 3.03 -7.60
CA ALA A 64 -7.24 1.66 -7.17
C ALA A 64 -8.54 1.51 -6.34
N ASN A 65 -9.38 2.54 -6.21
CA ASN A 65 -10.52 2.52 -5.29
C ASN A 65 -11.54 1.40 -5.60
N VAL A 66 -11.67 0.99 -6.86
CA VAL A 66 -12.50 -0.15 -7.25
C VAL A 66 -12.10 -1.40 -6.46
N PHE A 67 -10.80 -1.64 -6.30
CA PHE A 67 -10.26 -2.77 -5.54
C PHE A 67 -10.36 -2.61 -4.02
N LEU A 68 -10.53 -1.36 -3.55
CA LEU A 68 -10.77 -1.06 -2.15
C LEU A 68 -12.25 -1.19 -1.76
N ALA A 69 -13.17 -1.11 -2.74
CA ALA A 69 -14.61 -1.20 -2.51
C ALA A 69 -15.19 -2.58 -2.89
N ALA A 70 -14.73 -3.17 -4.00
CA ALA A 70 -15.12 -4.50 -4.43
C ALA A 70 -14.54 -5.58 -3.51
N GLY A 71 -15.01 -6.82 -3.64
CA GLY A 71 -14.69 -7.98 -2.79
C GLY A 71 -13.26 -8.51 -2.86
N TYR A 72 -12.25 -7.65 -2.85
CA TYR A 72 -10.84 -7.98 -2.89
C TYR A 72 -10.16 -7.77 -1.52
N SER A 73 -8.90 -8.23 -1.40
CA SER A 73 -8.16 -8.18 -0.13
C SER A 73 -7.35 -6.90 0.07
N GLU A 74 -7.37 -5.96 -0.87
CA GLU A 74 -6.54 -4.76 -0.88
C GLU A 74 -6.95 -3.77 0.20
N ALA A 75 -8.24 -3.64 0.47
CA ALA A 75 -8.73 -2.76 1.54
C ALA A 75 -8.18 -3.21 2.90
N LEU A 76 -8.32 -4.50 3.22
CA LEU A 76 -7.79 -5.09 4.45
C LEU A 76 -6.26 -5.02 4.50
N PHE A 77 -5.59 -5.32 3.38
CA PHE A 77 -4.14 -5.25 3.28
C PHE A 77 -3.60 -3.82 3.51
N ALA A 78 -4.21 -2.81 2.88
CA ALA A 78 -3.84 -1.41 3.05
C ALA A 78 -4.04 -0.94 4.50
N PHE A 79 -5.20 -1.28 5.09
CA PHE A 79 -5.49 -0.99 6.50
C PHE A 79 -4.43 -1.58 7.44
N LEU A 80 -4.11 -2.86 7.30
CA LEU A 80 -3.12 -3.53 8.15
C LEU A 80 -1.72 -2.96 7.94
N THR A 81 -1.33 -2.69 6.69
CA THR A 81 -0.01 -2.17 6.33
C THR A 81 0.21 -0.75 6.87
N PHE A 82 -0.74 0.17 6.66
CA PHE A 82 -0.64 1.53 7.18
C PHE A 82 -0.73 1.57 8.71
N SER A 83 -1.56 0.71 9.32
CA SER A 83 -1.60 0.54 10.77
C SER A 83 -0.26 0.05 11.32
N ALA A 84 0.36 -0.94 10.69
CA ALA A 84 1.65 -1.49 11.09
C ALA A 84 2.77 -0.44 11.04
N MET A 85 2.82 0.34 9.95
CA MET A 85 3.73 1.49 9.83
C MET A 85 3.46 2.53 10.94
N GLY A 86 2.19 2.82 11.21
CA GLY A 86 1.80 3.79 12.25
C GLY A 86 2.14 3.34 13.67
N GLN A 87 2.10 2.04 13.97
CA GLN A 87 2.56 1.52 15.26
C GLN A 87 4.08 1.52 15.37
N LEU A 88 4.79 1.30 14.25
CA LEU A 88 6.25 1.38 14.20
C LEU A 88 6.75 2.78 14.56
N GLU A 89 6.15 3.82 13.97
CA GLU A 89 6.51 5.22 14.27
C GLU A 89 6.19 5.62 15.72
N ARG A 90 5.22 4.97 16.36
CA ARG A 90 4.89 5.14 17.79
C ARG A 90 5.84 4.36 18.72
N GLY A 91 6.83 3.64 18.19
CA GLY A 91 7.79 2.84 18.95
C GLY A 91 7.26 1.48 19.43
N ARG A 92 6.09 1.05 18.95
CA ARG A 92 5.46 -0.22 19.36
C ARG A 92 5.82 -1.35 18.38
N SER A 93 7.10 -1.75 18.39
CA SER A 93 7.66 -2.67 17.40
C SER A 93 6.97 -4.05 17.35
N TRP A 94 6.55 -4.59 18.50
CA TRP A 94 5.86 -5.88 18.55
C TRP A 94 4.47 -5.84 17.89
N ALA A 95 3.68 -4.80 18.20
CA ALA A 95 2.38 -4.60 17.57
C ALA A 95 2.52 -4.36 16.07
N SER A 96 3.54 -3.61 15.65
CA SER A 96 3.87 -3.42 14.24
C SER A 96 4.24 -4.74 13.54
N GLY A 97 5.10 -5.57 14.15
CA GLY A 97 5.49 -6.88 13.62
C GLY A 97 4.31 -7.83 13.44
N LEU A 98 3.39 -7.88 14.42
CA LEU A 98 2.17 -8.68 14.32
C LEU A 98 1.26 -8.18 13.18
N LEU A 99 1.06 -6.86 13.07
CA LEU A 99 0.23 -6.30 11.99
C LEU A 99 0.85 -6.52 10.61
N PHE A 100 2.19 -6.45 10.47
CA PHE A 100 2.88 -6.79 9.22
C PHE A 100 2.79 -8.29 8.89
N ALA A 101 2.83 -9.16 9.89
CA ALA A 101 2.58 -10.60 9.69
C ALA A 101 1.15 -10.83 9.20
N LEU A 102 0.14 -10.22 9.84
CA LEU A 102 -1.24 -10.30 9.38
C LEU A 102 -1.41 -9.75 7.96
N ALA A 103 -0.78 -8.62 7.63
CA ALA A 103 -0.78 -8.08 6.27
C ALA A 103 -0.18 -9.07 5.26
N THR A 104 0.91 -9.76 5.64
CA THR A 104 1.54 -10.81 4.83
C THR A 104 0.64 -12.02 4.62
N GLY A 105 -0.14 -12.39 5.65
CA GLY A 105 -1.15 -13.44 5.54
C GLY A 105 -2.30 -13.08 4.60
N VAL A 106 -2.64 -11.79 4.49
CA VAL A 106 -3.67 -11.30 3.56
C VAL A 106 -3.13 -11.25 2.12
N ARG A 107 -1.87 -10.82 1.94
CA ARG A 107 -1.18 -10.81 0.64
C ARG A 107 0.33 -10.99 0.81
N SER A 108 0.95 -11.78 -0.08
CA SER A 108 2.41 -11.98 -0.13
C SER A 108 3.22 -10.68 -0.26
N ASN A 109 2.63 -9.62 -0.83
CA ASN A 109 3.23 -8.28 -0.89
C ASN A 109 3.69 -7.76 0.49
N GLY A 110 3.05 -8.20 1.57
CA GLY A 110 3.43 -7.85 2.94
C GLY A 110 4.83 -8.29 3.35
N LEU A 111 5.42 -9.29 2.68
CA LEU A 111 6.79 -9.74 2.94
C LEU A 111 7.81 -8.60 2.79
N VAL A 112 7.61 -7.71 1.80
CA VAL A 112 8.51 -6.57 1.54
C VAL A 112 8.50 -5.59 2.72
N SER A 113 7.41 -5.53 3.49
CA SER A 113 7.27 -4.66 4.66
C SER A 113 8.23 -5.02 5.80
N VAL A 114 8.85 -6.21 5.78
CA VAL A 114 9.93 -6.57 6.73
C VAL A 114 11.04 -5.52 6.72
N GLY A 115 11.30 -4.91 5.56
CA GLY A 115 12.31 -3.85 5.40
C GLY A 115 12.14 -2.67 6.36
N PHE A 116 10.90 -2.32 6.73
CA PHE A 116 10.64 -1.26 7.71
C PHE A 116 11.16 -1.63 9.10
N LEU A 117 10.92 -2.87 9.54
CA LEU A 117 11.40 -3.36 10.85
C LEU A 117 12.92 -3.45 10.87
N LEU A 118 13.52 -3.99 9.79
CA LEU A 118 14.98 -4.11 9.67
C LEU A 118 15.63 -2.72 9.71
N HIS A 119 15.11 -1.75 8.96
CA HIS A 119 15.62 -0.38 8.95
C HIS A 119 15.53 0.28 10.32
N ALA A 120 14.38 0.19 11.00
CA ALA A 120 14.17 0.77 12.32
C ALA A 120 15.14 0.18 13.37
N GLN A 121 15.37 -1.12 13.33
CA GLN A 121 16.28 -1.82 14.24
C GLN A 121 17.75 -1.47 13.96
N CYS A 122 18.16 -1.46 12.69
CA CYS A 122 19.49 -1.02 12.28
C CYS A 122 19.75 0.42 12.72
N ARG A 123 18.79 1.33 12.51
CA ARG A 123 18.89 2.72 12.98
C ARG A 123 19.08 2.83 14.50
N GLY A 124 18.33 2.05 15.27
CA GLY A 124 18.48 1.96 16.72
C GLY A 124 19.87 1.46 17.13
N PHE A 125 20.40 0.46 16.43
CA PHE A 125 21.73 -0.08 16.67
C PHE A 125 22.84 0.94 16.38
N PHE A 126 22.83 1.59 15.22
CA PHE A 126 23.83 2.62 14.87
C PHE A 126 23.83 3.80 15.84
N SER A 127 22.66 4.15 16.40
CA SER A 127 22.60 5.17 17.45
C SER A 127 23.21 4.72 18.78
N SER A 128 23.17 3.41 19.08
CA SER A 128 23.69 2.82 20.32
C SER A 128 25.20 2.56 20.26
N LEU A 129 25.75 2.30 19.06
CA LEU A 129 27.19 2.13 18.83
C LEU A 129 28.04 3.35 19.21
N VAL A 130 27.41 4.53 19.31
CA VAL A 130 28.10 5.76 19.73
C VAL A 130 28.36 5.79 21.25
N VAL A 131 27.70 4.93 22.03
CA VAL A 131 27.68 5.03 23.51
C VAL A 131 28.17 3.76 24.23
N LEU A 132 28.07 2.57 23.63
CA LEU A 132 28.40 1.29 24.30
C LEU A 132 29.31 0.36 23.49
N ASN A 133 29.96 -0.58 24.20
CA ASN A 133 30.69 -1.72 23.63
C ASN A 133 29.84 -2.48 22.58
N PRO A 134 30.39 -2.87 21.43
CA PRO A 134 29.62 -3.27 20.25
C PRO A 134 29.05 -4.70 20.28
N LEU A 135 29.60 -5.62 21.08
CA LEU A 135 29.25 -7.05 20.99
C LEU A 135 27.82 -7.38 21.47
N LYS A 136 27.43 -6.93 22.67
CA LYS A 136 26.07 -7.14 23.20
C LYS A 136 24.95 -6.55 22.32
N PRO A 137 25.03 -5.28 21.86
CA PRO A 137 24.01 -4.72 20.99
C PRO A 137 23.97 -5.40 19.62
N LEU A 138 25.09 -5.96 19.13
CA LEU A 138 25.13 -6.71 17.87
C LEU A 138 24.34 -8.03 17.97
N PHE A 139 24.56 -8.81 19.03
CA PHE A 139 23.76 -10.02 19.26
C PHE A 139 22.27 -9.73 19.41
N LYS A 140 21.93 -8.66 20.15
CA LYS A 140 20.53 -8.21 20.28
C LYS A 140 19.93 -7.79 18.93
N LEU A 141 20.70 -7.10 18.09
CA LEU A 141 20.26 -6.75 16.74
C LEU A 141 20.00 -8.02 15.91
N MET A 142 20.97 -8.93 15.83
CA MET A 142 20.82 -10.16 15.03
C MET A 142 19.62 -11.00 15.46
N ALA A 143 19.42 -11.18 16.78
CA ALA A 143 18.26 -11.88 17.30
C ALA A 143 16.94 -11.17 16.94
N SER A 144 16.91 -9.84 17.06
CA SER A 144 15.74 -9.02 16.71
C SER A 144 15.41 -9.06 15.21
N LEU A 145 16.43 -9.00 14.34
CA LEU A 145 16.26 -9.08 12.89
C LEU A 145 15.72 -10.45 12.50
N CYS A 146 16.32 -11.52 13.01
CA CYS A 146 15.87 -12.90 12.76
C CYS A 146 14.42 -13.10 13.21
N LEU A 147 14.07 -12.64 14.42
CA LEU A 147 12.71 -12.74 14.92
C LEU A 147 11.71 -11.97 14.06
N SER A 148 12.10 -10.80 13.55
CA SER A 148 11.23 -9.97 12.69
C SER A 148 10.97 -10.64 11.35
N VAL A 149 12.02 -11.19 10.72
CA VAL A 149 11.89 -11.96 9.46
C VAL A 149 11.01 -13.18 9.67
N LEU A 150 11.24 -13.94 10.75
CA LEU A 150 10.45 -15.13 11.07
C LEU A 150 8.97 -14.77 11.29
N THR A 151 8.70 -13.74 12.11
CA THR A 151 7.33 -13.32 12.44
C THR A 151 6.56 -12.88 11.20
N VAL A 152 7.17 -12.03 10.35
CA VAL A 152 6.51 -11.52 9.14
C VAL A 152 6.34 -12.61 8.08
N SER A 153 7.31 -13.52 7.95
CA SER A 153 7.28 -14.59 6.95
C SER A 153 6.44 -15.80 7.37
N LEU A 154 6.11 -15.93 8.66
CA LEU A 154 5.39 -17.09 9.20
C LEU A 154 4.06 -17.35 8.50
N PRO A 155 3.15 -16.38 8.27
CA PRO A 155 1.87 -16.65 7.60
C PRO A 155 2.05 -17.14 6.16
N PHE A 156 3.05 -16.61 5.45
CA PHE A 156 3.39 -17.09 4.11
C PHE A 156 3.90 -18.53 4.16
N ALA A 157 4.82 -18.85 5.08
CA ALA A 157 5.35 -20.20 5.25
C ALA A 157 4.27 -21.22 5.65
N LEU A 158 3.35 -20.84 6.54
CA LEU A 158 2.20 -21.67 6.93
C LEU A 158 1.30 -21.97 5.73
N PHE A 159 1.06 -20.99 4.87
CA PHE A 159 0.30 -21.20 3.64
C PHE A 159 1.02 -22.13 2.65
N GLN A 160 2.34 -21.96 2.46
CA GLN A 160 3.14 -22.87 1.61
C GLN A 160 3.10 -24.30 2.16
N TYR A 161 3.25 -24.48 3.48
CA TYR A 161 3.20 -25.77 4.13
C TYR A 161 1.81 -26.42 3.99
N TYR A 162 0.74 -25.66 4.22
CA TYR A 162 -0.63 -26.13 4.00
C TYR A 162 -0.81 -26.61 2.55
N ALA A 163 -0.42 -25.83 1.55
CA ALA A 163 -0.50 -26.23 0.15
C ALA A 163 0.33 -27.48 -0.15
N TYR A 164 1.55 -27.59 0.40
CA TYR A 164 2.39 -28.77 0.27
C TYR A 164 1.69 -30.02 0.83
N THR A 165 1.11 -29.94 2.03
CA THR A 165 0.38 -31.06 2.61
C THR A 165 -0.82 -31.49 1.80
N GLN A 166 -1.49 -30.58 1.09
CA GLN A 166 -2.68 -30.88 0.28
C GLN A 166 -2.36 -31.43 -1.11
N PHE A 167 -1.25 -31.00 -1.73
CA PHE A 167 -0.90 -31.36 -3.11
C PHE A 167 0.21 -32.41 -3.24
N CYS A 168 1.15 -32.47 -2.28
CA CYS A 168 2.34 -33.31 -2.37
C CYS A 168 2.29 -34.56 -1.47
N LEU A 169 1.47 -34.55 -0.42
CA LEU A 169 1.35 -35.72 0.46
C LEU A 169 0.17 -36.62 0.03
N PRO A 170 0.36 -37.94 -0.04
CA PRO A 170 -0.73 -38.86 -0.37
C PRO A 170 -1.77 -38.91 0.77
N GLY A 171 -3.06 -38.95 0.41
CA GLY A 171 -4.17 -39.18 1.36
C GLY A 171 -4.79 -37.95 2.02
N SER A 172 -4.36 -36.73 1.67
CA SER A 172 -4.89 -35.46 2.22
C SER A 172 -5.92 -34.77 1.32
N ALA A 173 -6.24 -35.34 0.15
CA ALA A 173 -7.10 -34.71 -0.84
C ALA A 173 -8.56 -34.65 -0.35
N HIS A 174 -9.04 -33.46 -0.02
CA HIS A 174 -10.45 -33.21 0.24
C HIS A 174 -11.27 -33.25 -1.04
N SER A 175 -12.54 -33.65 -0.93
CA SER A 175 -13.49 -33.59 -2.05
C SER A 175 -13.70 -32.13 -2.47
N VAL A 176 -13.28 -31.81 -3.69
CA VAL A 176 -13.46 -30.49 -4.28
C VAL A 176 -14.88 -30.38 -4.84
N PRO A 177 -15.65 -29.32 -4.53
CA PRO A 177 -16.98 -29.10 -5.10
C PRO A 177 -16.98 -29.13 -6.63
N GLU A 178 -17.99 -29.76 -7.22
CA GLU A 178 -18.13 -29.95 -8.67
C GLU A 178 -17.98 -28.67 -9.51
N PRO A 179 -18.50 -27.49 -9.10
CA PRO A 179 -18.28 -26.24 -9.85
C PRO A 179 -16.82 -25.82 -9.92
N LEU A 180 -16.01 -26.12 -8.89
CA LEU A 180 -14.58 -25.81 -8.87
C LEU A 180 -13.78 -26.81 -9.71
N VAL A 181 -14.25 -28.06 -9.79
CA VAL A 181 -13.67 -29.06 -10.69
C VAL A 181 -13.90 -28.66 -12.14
N GLN A 182 -15.12 -28.23 -12.51
CA GLN A 182 -15.42 -27.71 -13.84
C GLN A 182 -14.53 -26.52 -14.20
N LEU A 183 -14.41 -25.54 -13.28
CA LEU A 183 -13.51 -24.40 -13.49
C LEU A 183 -12.04 -24.84 -13.68
N ALA A 184 -11.59 -25.85 -12.93
CA ALA A 184 -10.23 -26.36 -13.05
C ALA A 184 -10.01 -27.02 -14.41
N VAL A 185 -10.98 -27.78 -14.92
CA VAL A 185 -10.92 -28.37 -16.27
C VAL A 185 -10.90 -27.27 -17.33
N ASP A 186 -11.80 -26.30 -17.25
CA ASP A 186 -11.91 -25.20 -18.22
C ASP A 186 -10.64 -24.34 -18.29
N LYS A 187 -9.96 -24.16 -17.16
CA LYS A 187 -8.73 -23.36 -17.04
C LYS A 187 -7.45 -24.18 -17.12
N GLY A 188 -7.54 -25.50 -17.21
CA GLY A 188 -6.37 -26.40 -17.18
C GLY A 188 -5.62 -26.38 -15.84
N TYR A 189 -6.31 -26.09 -14.73
CA TYR A 189 -5.72 -26.11 -13.39
C TYR A 189 -5.62 -27.53 -12.84
N ARG A 190 -4.54 -27.80 -12.10
CA ARG A 190 -4.38 -29.06 -11.37
C ARG A 190 -5.24 -29.08 -10.10
N ILE A 191 -5.90 -30.20 -9.84
CA ILE A 191 -6.70 -30.47 -8.64
C ILE A 191 -5.97 -31.41 -7.67
N THR A 192 -6.35 -31.37 -6.40
CA THR A 192 -5.87 -32.30 -5.37
C THR A 192 -6.32 -33.73 -5.68
N GLY A 193 -5.43 -34.71 -5.51
CA GLY A 193 -5.70 -36.13 -5.82
C GLY A 193 -5.43 -36.55 -7.27
N GLY A 194 -5.00 -35.64 -8.13
CA GLY A 194 -4.47 -35.95 -9.46
C GLY A 194 -2.95 -36.26 -9.45
N ASN A 195 -2.32 -36.20 -10.62
CA ASN A 195 -0.87 -36.38 -10.76
C ASN A 195 -0.09 -35.35 -9.94
N GLU A 196 0.94 -35.82 -9.22
CA GLU A 196 1.79 -34.98 -8.41
C GLU A 196 2.37 -33.81 -9.23
N PRO A 197 2.25 -32.56 -8.76
CA PRO A 197 2.77 -31.42 -9.48
C PRO A 197 4.30 -31.34 -9.35
N PRO A 198 5.00 -30.84 -10.39
CA PRO A 198 6.46 -30.93 -10.45
C PRO A 198 7.16 -30.15 -9.34
N TRP A 199 6.52 -29.10 -8.81
CA TRP A 199 7.06 -28.30 -7.70
C TRP A 199 7.16 -29.06 -6.38
N CYS A 200 6.49 -30.21 -6.21
CA CYS A 200 6.70 -31.07 -5.06
C CYS A 200 8.11 -31.68 -5.03
N SER A 201 8.73 -31.85 -6.20
CA SER A 201 10.09 -32.41 -6.34
C SER A 201 11.21 -31.36 -6.29
N TRP A 202 10.88 -30.08 -6.16
CA TRP A 202 11.87 -28.99 -6.12
C TRP A 202 12.58 -28.94 -4.76
N GLY A 203 13.86 -28.51 -4.76
CA GLY A 203 14.64 -28.38 -3.52
C GLY A 203 14.01 -27.47 -2.47
N LEU A 204 13.21 -26.49 -2.91
CA LEU A 204 12.25 -25.76 -2.07
C LEU A 204 10.86 -25.84 -2.73
N PRO A 205 9.91 -26.63 -2.18
CA PRO A 205 8.61 -26.85 -2.81
C PRO A 205 7.67 -25.66 -2.58
N LEU A 206 7.86 -24.60 -3.38
CA LEU A 206 7.09 -23.36 -3.31
C LEU A 206 5.98 -23.34 -4.37
N VAL A 207 4.74 -23.60 -3.94
CA VAL A 207 3.56 -23.54 -4.81
C VAL A 207 3.37 -22.15 -5.40
N TYR A 208 3.72 -21.10 -4.66
CA TYR A 208 3.52 -19.72 -5.11
C TYR A 208 4.38 -19.40 -6.35
N SER A 209 5.66 -19.79 -6.33
CA SER A 209 6.57 -19.63 -7.47
C SER A 209 6.11 -20.44 -8.68
N TYR A 210 5.62 -21.67 -8.45
CA TYR A 210 5.05 -22.50 -9.51
C TYR A 210 3.81 -21.86 -10.16
N ILE A 211 2.87 -21.33 -9.36
CA ILE A 211 1.67 -20.67 -9.87
C ILE A 211 2.05 -19.43 -10.68
N GLN A 212 2.98 -18.62 -10.16
CA GLN A 212 3.48 -17.43 -10.84
C GLN A 212 4.08 -17.75 -12.20
N ASP A 213 4.90 -18.79 -12.28
CA ASP A 213 5.58 -19.20 -13.52
C ASP A 213 4.60 -19.84 -14.52
N VAL A 214 3.86 -20.87 -14.11
CA VAL A 214 3.06 -21.72 -15.02
C VAL A 214 1.73 -21.08 -15.41
N TYR A 215 1.00 -20.50 -14.45
CA TYR A 215 -0.35 -20.01 -14.72
C TYR A 215 -0.39 -18.52 -14.99
N TRP A 216 0.50 -17.75 -14.36
CA TRP A 216 0.49 -16.30 -14.51
C TRP A 216 1.55 -15.79 -15.48
N ASN A 217 2.51 -16.62 -15.91
CA ASN A 217 3.64 -16.20 -16.74
C ASN A 217 4.37 -14.96 -16.20
N VAL A 218 4.56 -14.93 -14.88
CA VAL A 218 5.26 -13.87 -14.15
C VAL A 218 6.74 -14.24 -14.10
N GLY A 219 7.60 -13.31 -14.52
CA GLY A 219 9.04 -13.51 -14.56
C GLY A 219 9.77 -12.27 -15.06
N PHE A 220 11.10 -12.27 -14.92
CA PHE A 220 11.92 -11.14 -15.33
C PHE A 220 11.72 -10.82 -16.82
N LEU A 221 11.18 -9.63 -17.10
CA LEU A 221 10.89 -9.07 -18.42
C LEU A 221 9.97 -9.90 -19.33
N ARG A 222 9.32 -10.96 -18.83
CA ARG A 222 8.46 -11.84 -19.65
C ARG A 222 7.19 -11.16 -20.17
N TYR A 223 6.76 -10.06 -19.54
CA TYR A 223 5.55 -9.33 -19.91
C TYR A 223 5.76 -8.25 -20.98
N TYR A 224 7.00 -7.98 -21.39
CA TYR A 224 7.32 -6.89 -22.30
C TYR A 224 7.04 -7.27 -23.76
N GLU A 225 5.77 -7.20 -24.14
CA GLU A 225 5.29 -7.40 -25.51
C GLU A 225 4.61 -6.13 -26.05
N LEU A 226 4.72 -5.88 -27.37
CA LEU A 226 4.08 -4.72 -28.02
C LEU A 226 2.55 -4.70 -27.86
N ARG A 227 1.92 -5.87 -27.73
CA ARG A 227 0.48 -5.99 -27.50
C ARG A 227 0.03 -5.42 -26.15
N GLN A 228 0.96 -5.32 -25.19
CA GLN A 228 0.69 -4.86 -23.83
C GLN A 228 0.85 -3.33 -23.67
N VAL A 229 1.20 -2.60 -24.73
CA VAL A 229 1.39 -1.12 -24.70
C VAL A 229 0.24 -0.38 -24.02
N PRO A 230 -1.06 -0.70 -24.26
CA PRO A 230 -2.15 -0.04 -23.54
C PRO A 230 -2.06 -0.17 -22.01
N ASN A 231 -1.58 -1.32 -21.51
CA ASN A 231 -1.43 -1.58 -20.08
C ASN A 231 -0.27 -0.79 -19.47
N PHE A 232 0.82 -0.63 -20.21
CA PHE A 232 1.90 0.26 -19.82
C PHE A 232 1.42 1.71 -19.73
N LEU A 233 0.62 2.18 -20.69
CA LEU A 233 0.03 3.52 -20.64
C LEU A 233 -0.84 3.72 -19.40
N LEU A 234 -1.62 2.70 -19.01
CA LEU A 234 -2.44 2.75 -17.79
C LEU A 234 -1.63 2.82 -16.50
N ALA A 235 -0.46 2.17 -16.42
CA ALA A 235 0.38 2.18 -15.22
C ALA A 235 1.41 3.33 -15.19
N THR A 236 1.64 3.99 -16.33
CA THR A 236 2.64 5.06 -16.47
C THR A 236 2.42 6.21 -15.48
N PRO A 237 1.21 6.74 -15.26
CA PRO A 237 1.04 7.89 -14.38
C PRO A 237 1.48 7.64 -12.93
N VAL A 238 1.15 6.48 -12.35
CA VAL A 238 1.57 6.15 -10.98
C VAL A 238 3.08 5.89 -10.91
N ALA A 239 3.66 5.26 -11.93
CA ALA A 239 5.11 5.06 -12.01
C ALA A 239 5.85 6.40 -12.07
N VAL A 240 5.39 7.32 -12.93
CA VAL A 240 5.93 8.69 -13.04
C VAL A 240 5.83 9.44 -11.72
N LEU A 241 4.71 9.33 -11.00
CA LEU A 241 4.57 9.96 -9.68
C LEU A 241 5.59 9.44 -8.67
N VAL A 242 5.83 8.12 -8.61
CA VAL A 242 6.81 7.53 -7.70
C VAL A 242 8.24 7.88 -8.10
N VAL A 243 8.57 7.87 -9.40
CA VAL A 243 9.89 8.29 -9.91
C VAL A 243 10.12 9.76 -9.61
N TRP A 244 9.13 10.62 -9.84
CA TRP A 244 9.24 12.05 -9.56
C TRP A 244 9.37 12.33 -8.05
N ALA A 245 8.64 11.60 -7.21
CA ALA A 245 8.79 11.63 -5.77
C ALA A 245 10.21 11.27 -5.34
N ALA A 246 10.76 10.20 -5.92
CA ALA A 246 12.11 9.72 -5.63
C ALA A 246 13.18 10.73 -6.08
N TRP A 247 13.07 11.23 -7.31
CA TRP A 247 13.96 12.24 -7.87
C TRP A 247 13.99 13.51 -7.02
N THR A 248 12.81 14.03 -6.65
CA THR A 248 12.69 15.24 -5.82
C THR A 248 13.33 15.06 -4.45
N TYR A 249 13.20 13.87 -3.85
CA TYR A 249 13.79 13.59 -2.55
C TYR A 249 15.31 13.39 -2.62
N VAL A 250 15.81 12.66 -3.61
CA VAL A 250 17.25 12.39 -3.79
C VAL A 250 18.02 13.67 -4.10
N THR A 251 17.45 14.55 -4.92
CA THR A 251 18.07 15.85 -5.28
C THR A 251 18.11 16.82 -4.09
N THR A 252 17.12 16.78 -3.20
CA THR A 252 17.08 17.61 -1.99
C THR A 252 17.94 17.06 -0.85
N HIS A 253 18.03 15.74 -0.69
CA HIS A 253 18.75 15.08 0.42
C HIS A 253 19.72 13.99 -0.05
N PRO A 254 20.73 14.30 -0.89
CA PRO A 254 21.63 13.28 -1.45
C PRO A 254 22.44 12.55 -0.37
N TRP A 255 22.87 13.26 0.66
CA TRP A 255 23.66 12.70 1.76
C TRP A 255 22.87 11.74 2.66
N LEU A 256 21.57 12.00 2.84
CA LEU A 256 20.67 11.10 3.57
C LEU A 256 20.48 9.79 2.80
N CYS A 257 20.36 9.88 1.48
CA CYS A 257 20.23 8.73 0.59
C CYS A 257 21.51 7.87 0.61
N LEU A 258 22.69 8.51 0.51
CA LEU A 258 23.99 7.82 0.61
C LEU A 258 24.20 7.12 1.95
N THR A 259 23.68 7.67 3.04
CA THR A 259 23.78 7.08 4.38
C THR A 259 22.63 6.17 4.75
N LEU A 260 21.71 5.89 3.81
CA LEU A 260 20.48 5.11 4.01
C LEU A 260 19.64 5.59 5.21
N GLY A 261 19.77 6.86 5.62
CA GLY A 261 19.16 7.39 6.84
C GLY A 261 19.63 6.74 8.15
N LEU A 262 20.70 5.94 8.13
CA LEU A 262 21.23 5.21 9.28
C LEU A 262 22.17 6.06 10.15
N ARG A 263 22.90 6.99 9.53
CA ARG A 263 23.88 7.86 10.22
C ARG A 263 23.31 9.26 10.44
N ARG A 264 23.18 9.67 11.70
CA ARG A 264 22.89 11.07 12.04
C ARG A 264 24.20 11.86 11.82
N SER A 265 24.22 12.79 10.86
CA SER A 265 25.37 13.70 10.72
C SER A 265 25.54 14.50 12.01
N LYS A 266 26.78 14.64 12.49
CA LYS A 266 27.14 15.46 13.66
C LYS A 266 26.75 16.93 13.47
N ASP A 267 26.63 17.40 12.23
CA ASP A 267 26.20 18.77 11.92
C ASP A 267 24.74 19.05 12.29
N SER A 268 23.89 18.02 12.36
CA SER A 268 22.48 18.15 12.77
C SER A 268 22.30 18.53 14.25
N LYS A 269 23.37 18.51 15.07
CA LYS A 269 23.36 19.09 16.43
C LYS A 269 23.68 20.59 16.46
N LYS A 270 24.34 21.16 15.43
CA LYS A 270 24.60 22.60 15.33
C LYS A 270 23.51 23.33 14.53
N THR A 271 22.90 22.66 13.56
CA THR A 271 21.65 23.09 12.91
C THR A 271 20.48 22.27 13.44
N LEU A 272 20.06 22.56 14.69
CA LEU A 272 18.71 22.19 15.15
C LEU A 272 17.71 23.20 14.56
N GLU A 273 17.75 23.38 13.24
CA GLU A 273 16.60 23.94 12.53
C GLU A 273 15.49 22.91 12.63
N LYS A 274 14.30 23.37 13.03
CA LYS A 274 13.10 22.56 13.21
C LYS A 274 12.96 21.61 12.00
N PRO A 275 12.67 20.30 12.19
CA PRO A 275 12.50 19.39 11.07
C PRO A 275 11.50 20.01 10.09
N HIS A 276 11.92 20.29 8.85
CA HIS A 276 11.04 20.86 7.85
C HIS A 276 9.81 19.95 7.74
N PRO A 277 8.62 20.44 8.13
CA PRO A 277 7.44 19.61 8.13
C PRO A 277 6.99 19.43 6.68
N GLY A 278 6.59 18.22 6.32
CA GLY A 278 6.07 17.85 5.01
C GLY A 278 6.76 16.65 4.36
N PHE A 279 6.60 16.51 3.05
CA PHE A 279 7.14 15.37 2.27
C PHE A 279 8.66 15.26 2.29
N LEU A 280 9.36 16.39 2.42
CA LEU A 280 10.82 16.45 2.44
C LEU A 280 11.41 16.08 3.80
N SER A 281 10.59 15.67 4.78
CA SER A 281 11.04 15.19 6.08
C SER A 281 11.98 13.97 5.94
N PRO A 282 13.08 13.90 6.73
CA PRO A 282 13.98 12.74 6.77
C PRO A 282 13.29 11.40 7.07
N LYS A 283 12.12 11.43 7.73
CA LYS A 283 11.35 10.22 8.05
C LYS A 283 10.71 9.58 6.81
N VAL A 284 10.43 10.35 5.76
CA VAL A 284 9.78 9.88 4.53
C VAL A 284 10.70 8.94 3.73
N PHE A 285 12.02 9.04 3.92
CA PHE A 285 13.02 8.26 3.18
C PHE A 285 12.71 6.75 3.11
N VAL A 286 12.36 6.12 4.23
CA VAL A 286 12.14 4.65 4.28
C VAL A 286 10.93 4.26 3.43
N TYR A 287 9.86 5.06 3.49
CA TYR A 287 8.64 4.85 2.70
C TYR A 287 8.91 5.04 1.21
N LEU A 288 9.80 5.96 0.86
CA LEU A 288 10.22 6.22 -0.51
C LEU A 288 11.08 5.07 -1.07
N VAL A 289 12.04 4.56 -0.31
CA VAL A 289 12.83 3.37 -0.68
C VAL A 289 11.91 2.17 -0.88
N HIS A 290 10.95 1.97 0.00
CA HIS A 290 9.94 0.93 -0.15
C HIS A 290 9.11 1.11 -1.43
N ALA A 291 8.62 2.33 -1.72
CA ALA A 291 7.88 2.63 -2.94
C ALA A 291 8.71 2.38 -4.21
N ALA A 292 9.98 2.81 -4.23
CA ALA A 292 10.89 2.61 -5.35
C ALA A 292 11.23 1.13 -5.56
N GLY A 293 11.44 0.38 -4.47
CA GLY A 293 11.68 -1.07 -4.51
C GLY A 293 10.47 -1.83 -5.08
N LEU A 294 9.25 -1.49 -4.64
CA LEU A 294 8.03 -2.06 -5.21
C LEU A 294 7.82 -1.69 -6.67
N LEU A 295 8.14 -0.45 -7.07
CA LEU A 295 8.07 -0.03 -8.47
C LEU A 295 9.07 -0.80 -9.34
N LEU A 296 10.31 -0.95 -8.88
CA LEU A 296 11.36 -1.68 -9.59
C LEU A 296 10.99 -3.16 -9.74
N PHE A 297 10.60 -3.81 -8.64
CA PHE A 297 10.18 -5.20 -8.66
C PHE A 297 8.93 -5.41 -9.52
N GLY A 298 7.91 -4.56 -9.34
CA GLY A 298 6.64 -4.67 -10.05
C GLY A 298 6.76 -4.39 -11.55
N SER A 299 7.66 -3.50 -11.97
CA SER A 299 7.90 -3.25 -13.40
C SER A 299 8.71 -4.36 -14.07
N LEU A 300 9.73 -4.90 -13.39
CA LEU A 300 10.61 -5.91 -13.98
C LEU A 300 10.03 -7.32 -13.93
N CYS A 301 9.30 -7.65 -12.87
CA CYS A 301 8.94 -9.04 -12.56
C CYS A 301 7.44 -9.30 -12.58
N MET A 302 6.57 -8.29 -12.55
CA MET A 302 5.11 -8.46 -12.52
C MET A 302 4.43 -7.88 -13.76
N HIS A 303 3.19 -8.28 -13.98
CA HIS A 303 2.33 -7.65 -14.99
C HIS A 303 2.09 -6.19 -14.62
N VAL A 304 2.36 -5.29 -15.57
CA VAL A 304 2.32 -3.84 -15.36
C VAL A 304 0.93 -3.34 -14.99
N GLN A 305 -0.13 -4.05 -15.38
CA GLN A 305 -1.51 -3.78 -14.95
C GLN A 305 -1.65 -3.79 -13.41
N VAL A 306 -1.04 -4.77 -12.75
CA VAL A 306 -1.14 -4.97 -11.29
C VAL A 306 -0.32 -3.94 -10.51
N LEU A 307 0.60 -3.24 -11.18
CA LEU A 307 1.51 -2.27 -10.56
C LEU A 307 0.76 -1.13 -9.86
N THR A 308 -0.28 -0.58 -10.48
CA THR A 308 -1.07 0.50 -9.90
C THR A 308 -1.75 0.05 -8.61
N ARG A 309 -2.39 -1.11 -8.63
CA ARG A 309 -3.06 -1.72 -7.48
C ARG A 309 -2.07 -2.06 -6.36
N LEU A 310 -0.89 -2.58 -6.70
CA LEU A 310 0.19 -2.87 -5.77
C LEU A 310 0.66 -1.59 -5.06
N LEU A 311 1.06 -0.57 -5.81
CA LEU A 311 1.61 0.67 -5.25
C LEU A 311 0.56 1.42 -4.40
N CYS A 312 -0.68 1.53 -4.88
CA CYS A 312 -1.76 2.23 -4.19
C CYS A 312 -2.16 1.57 -2.85
N SER A 313 -1.96 0.26 -2.68
CA SER A 313 -2.31 -0.45 -1.44
C SER A 313 -1.11 -0.68 -0.50
N SER A 314 0.12 -0.71 -1.03
CA SER A 314 1.33 -1.01 -0.26
C SER A 314 2.09 0.22 0.24
N THR A 315 1.98 1.39 -0.38
CA THR A 315 2.79 2.56 0.00
C THR A 315 1.99 3.86 0.15
N PRO A 316 2.25 4.67 1.20
CA PRO A 316 1.60 5.96 1.37
C PRO A 316 2.16 7.06 0.44
N VAL A 317 3.34 6.83 -0.16
CA VAL A 317 4.06 7.82 -0.98
C VAL A 317 3.26 8.27 -2.20
N VAL A 318 2.48 7.36 -2.79
CA VAL A 318 1.59 7.62 -3.94
C VAL A 318 0.55 8.69 -3.60
N TYR A 319 0.26 8.93 -2.32
CA TYR A 319 -0.69 9.94 -1.85
C TYR A 319 0.02 11.15 -1.24
N TRP A 320 1.09 10.94 -0.48
CA TRP A 320 1.84 12.03 0.16
C TRP A 320 2.51 12.97 -0.84
N PHE A 321 3.06 12.44 -1.94
CA PHE A 321 3.75 13.26 -2.92
C PHE A 321 2.78 14.12 -3.75
N PRO A 322 1.66 13.60 -4.30
CA PRO A 322 0.65 14.46 -4.89
C PRO A 322 0.07 15.50 -3.92
N ALA A 323 -0.14 15.13 -2.65
CA ALA A 323 -0.55 16.10 -1.62
C ALA A 323 0.47 17.22 -1.41
N HIS A 324 1.77 16.90 -1.46
CA HIS A 324 2.86 17.89 -1.43
C HIS A 324 2.80 18.84 -2.62
N LEU A 325 2.59 18.30 -3.82
CA LEU A 325 2.51 19.08 -5.06
C LEU A 325 1.30 20.01 -5.04
N LEU A 326 0.13 19.53 -4.63
CA LEU A 326 -1.08 20.34 -4.47
C LEU A 326 -0.83 21.52 -3.51
N GLN A 327 -0.27 21.24 -2.33
CA GLN A 327 0.01 22.29 -1.35
C GLN A 327 1.08 23.29 -1.84
N ASN A 328 2.03 22.86 -2.66
CA ASN A 328 3.07 23.75 -3.19
C ASN A 328 2.63 24.59 -4.38
N GLN A 329 1.78 24.05 -5.25
CA GLN A 329 1.39 24.73 -6.49
C GLN A 329 0.16 25.63 -6.28
N GLU A 330 -0.69 25.34 -5.29
CA GLU A 330 -1.95 26.06 -5.12
C GLU A 330 -1.87 27.07 -3.96
N PRO A 331 -1.86 28.39 -4.25
CA PRO A 331 -1.88 29.42 -3.22
C PRO A 331 -3.17 29.37 -2.38
N LEU A 332 -4.27 28.85 -2.93
CA LEU A 332 -5.54 28.64 -2.22
C LEU A 332 -5.43 27.63 -1.07
N LEU A 333 -4.50 26.67 -1.16
CA LEU A 333 -4.23 25.73 -0.08
C LEU A 333 -3.23 26.32 0.92
N ARG A 334 -2.29 27.15 0.45
CA ARG A 334 -1.34 27.89 1.29
C ARG A 334 -1.96 29.04 2.08
N SER A 335 -2.97 29.73 1.56
CA SER A 335 -3.60 30.87 2.24
C SER A 335 -4.39 30.45 3.50
N VAL A 336 -4.77 29.17 3.57
CA VAL A 336 -5.35 28.59 4.79
C VAL A 336 -4.24 28.42 5.85
N ASP A 337 -2.95 28.34 5.47
CA ASP A 337 -1.79 28.19 6.38
C ASP A 337 -1.48 29.48 7.17
N THR A 338 -1.92 30.65 6.70
CA THR A 338 -1.62 31.96 7.33
C THR A 338 -2.73 32.53 8.21
N VAL A 339 -3.95 31.99 8.15
CA VAL A 339 -5.09 32.50 8.92
C VAL A 339 -5.48 31.46 10.00
N PRO A 340 -5.40 31.80 11.30
CA PRO A 340 -5.92 30.95 12.36
C PRO A 340 -7.39 30.63 12.09
N GLU A 341 -7.80 29.38 12.22
CA GLU A 341 -9.16 28.87 11.94
C GLU A 341 -10.26 29.70 12.64
N LYS A 342 -9.95 30.29 13.80
CA LYS A 342 -10.80 31.22 14.56
C LYS A 342 -11.08 32.57 13.88
N LEU A 343 -10.24 33.01 12.95
CA LEU A 343 -10.42 34.28 12.23
C LEU A 343 -11.31 34.11 10.98
N LEU A 344 -11.34 32.90 10.41
CA LEU A 344 -12.11 32.61 9.19
C LEU A 344 -13.62 32.51 9.47
N GLU A 345 -14.00 32.00 10.65
CA GLU A 345 -15.39 31.95 11.10
C GLU A 345 -15.99 33.35 11.35
N LYS A 346 -15.16 34.35 11.67
CA LYS A 346 -15.61 35.70 12.00
C LYS A 346 -15.85 36.59 10.77
N ASN A 347 -15.28 36.25 9.62
CA ASN A 347 -15.27 37.09 8.41
C ASN A 347 -16.15 36.56 7.26
N SER A 348 -16.93 35.49 7.47
CA SER A 348 -17.80 34.93 6.43
C SER A 348 -19.21 35.53 6.54
N PRO A 349 -19.80 36.12 5.47
CA PRO A 349 -21.17 36.60 5.49
C PRO A 349 -22.16 35.44 5.73
N PRO A 350 -23.27 35.67 6.44
CA PRO A 350 -24.22 34.61 6.78
C PRO A 350 -24.93 34.11 5.51
N GLY A 351 -24.48 32.97 4.98
CA GLY A 351 -25.15 32.31 3.85
C GLY A 351 -24.25 31.52 2.90
N GLN A 352 -22.94 31.81 2.82
CA GLN A 352 -22.00 31.04 1.99
C GLN A 352 -21.14 30.12 2.86
N LYS A 353 -21.66 28.93 3.16
CA LYS A 353 -20.82 27.85 3.69
C LYS A 353 -19.89 27.39 2.56
N ALA A 354 -18.67 27.93 2.54
CA ALA A 354 -17.61 27.43 1.69
C ALA A 354 -17.49 25.90 1.88
N PRO A 355 -17.26 25.11 0.82
CA PRO A 355 -17.14 23.67 0.96
C PRO A 355 -15.98 23.37 1.93
N ARG A 356 -16.27 22.68 3.04
CA ARG A 356 -15.26 22.22 4.02
C ARG A 356 -14.15 21.37 3.37
N ASN A 357 -14.45 20.76 2.22
CA ASN A 357 -13.50 19.95 1.45
C ASN A 357 -12.66 20.83 0.50
N CYS A 358 -11.40 21.06 0.86
CA CYS A 358 -10.47 21.87 0.05
C CYS A 358 -10.25 21.33 -1.37
N ILE A 359 -10.29 20.01 -1.57
CA ILE A 359 -10.19 19.40 -2.91
C ILE A 359 -11.42 19.75 -3.75
N MET A 360 -12.63 19.77 -3.16
CA MET A 360 -13.84 20.19 -3.87
C MET A 360 -13.74 21.67 -4.30
N LYS A 361 -13.12 22.51 -3.47
CA LYS A 361 -12.84 23.90 -3.82
C LYS A 361 -11.88 24.01 -5.03
N LEU A 362 -10.86 23.16 -5.10
CA LEU A 362 -9.96 23.09 -6.27
C LEU A 362 -10.70 22.59 -7.52
N LEU A 363 -11.60 21.62 -7.38
CA LEU A 363 -12.42 21.14 -8.49
C LEU A 363 -13.39 22.20 -9.01
N TYR A 364 -14.01 22.97 -8.12
CA TYR A 364 -14.86 24.10 -8.52
C TYR A 364 -14.05 25.19 -9.24
N ASN A 365 -12.84 25.46 -8.75
CA ASN A 365 -11.91 26.44 -9.33
C ASN A 365 -10.92 25.83 -10.34
N TRP A 366 -11.30 24.76 -11.04
CA TRP A 366 -10.42 23.99 -11.92
C TRP A 366 -9.60 24.85 -12.91
N ARG A 367 -10.26 25.83 -13.53
CA ARG A 367 -9.64 26.75 -14.51
C ARG A 367 -8.64 27.73 -13.92
N ALA A 368 -8.63 27.91 -12.60
CA ALA A 368 -7.65 28.75 -11.90
C ALA A 368 -6.48 27.93 -11.34
N CYS A 369 -6.62 26.60 -11.24
CA CYS A 369 -5.55 25.73 -10.74
C CYS A 369 -4.36 25.65 -11.70
N SER A 370 -3.19 25.36 -11.14
CA SER A 370 -1.96 25.07 -11.88
C SER A 370 -2.12 23.85 -12.80
N PRO A 371 -1.34 23.75 -13.89
CA PRO A 371 -1.40 22.61 -14.80
C PRO A 371 -1.05 21.29 -14.08
N VAL A 372 -0.13 21.29 -13.13
CA VAL A 372 0.25 20.11 -12.35
C VAL A 372 -0.93 19.62 -11.50
N THR A 373 -1.62 20.51 -10.80
CA THR A 373 -2.82 20.17 -10.02
C THR A 373 -3.91 19.57 -10.90
N ARG A 374 -4.15 20.14 -12.09
CA ARG A 374 -5.11 19.60 -13.05
C ARG A 374 -4.73 18.20 -13.53
N CYS A 375 -3.44 17.97 -13.83
CA CYS A 375 -2.98 16.65 -14.23
C CYS A 375 -3.16 15.61 -13.12
N ILE A 376 -2.81 15.95 -11.87
CA ILE A 376 -2.95 15.04 -10.72
C ILE A 376 -4.42 14.72 -10.44
N LEU A 377 -5.25 15.74 -10.21
CA LEU A 377 -6.66 15.52 -9.89
C LEU A 377 -7.41 14.90 -11.07
N GLY A 378 -7.04 15.28 -12.29
CA GLY A 378 -7.60 14.72 -13.52
C GLY A 378 -7.27 13.24 -13.62
N TYR A 379 -6.02 12.85 -13.39
CA TYR A 379 -5.62 11.44 -13.31
C TYR A 379 -6.42 10.68 -12.25
N PHE A 380 -6.46 11.15 -10.99
CA PHE A 380 -7.16 10.44 -9.92
C PHE A 380 -8.66 10.27 -10.23
N LEU A 381 -9.35 11.33 -10.66
CA LEU A 381 -10.78 11.29 -10.95
C LEU A 381 -11.12 10.46 -12.19
N THR A 382 -10.36 10.63 -13.28
CA THR A 382 -10.62 9.89 -14.52
C THR A 382 -10.37 8.41 -14.33
N TYR A 383 -9.29 8.02 -13.64
CA TYR A 383 -8.98 6.63 -13.37
C TYR A 383 -10.00 6.00 -12.42
N TRP A 384 -10.41 6.74 -11.39
CA TRP A 384 -11.47 6.31 -10.47
C TRP A 384 -12.79 6.06 -11.22
N LEU A 385 -13.23 7.00 -12.06
CA LEU A 385 -14.48 6.90 -12.81
C LEU A 385 -14.42 5.81 -13.88
N LEU A 386 -13.35 5.81 -14.69
CA LEU A 386 -13.17 4.83 -15.76
C LEU A 386 -13.04 3.42 -15.19
N GLY A 387 -12.32 3.26 -14.08
CA GLY A 387 -12.21 1.99 -13.40
C GLY A 387 -13.53 1.48 -12.88
N LEU A 388 -14.36 2.34 -12.30
CA LEU A 388 -15.70 1.97 -11.86
C LEU A 388 -16.54 1.50 -13.06
N LEU A 389 -16.55 2.27 -14.16
CA LEU A 389 -17.31 1.94 -15.36
C LEU A 389 -16.87 0.62 -15.99
N LEU A 390 -15.57 0.41 -16.16
CA LEU A 390 -15.04 -0.80 -16.80
C LEU A 390 -15.22 -2.04 -15.91
N HIS A 391 -14.97 -1.91 -14.60
CA HIS A 391 -15.10 -3.02 -13.66
C HIS A 391 -16.55 -3.49 -13.52
N CYS A 392 -17.52 -2.56 -13.43
CA CYS A 392 -18.94 -2.91 -13.36
C CYS A 392 -19.44 -3.63 -14.63
N ASN A 393 -18.78 -3.44 -15.78
CA ASN A 393 -19.08 -4.10 -17.04
C ASN A 393 -18.22 -5.36 -17.29
N PHE A 394 -17.49 -5.86 -16.27
CA PHE A 394 -16.61 -7.03 -16.36
C PHE A 394 -15.50 -6.91 -17.44
N LEU A 395 -15.15 -5.67 -17.81
CA LEU A 395 -14.04 -5.41 -18.72
C LEU A 395 -12.72 -5.49 -17.95
N PRO A 396 -11.62 -5.91 -18.61
CA PRO A 396 -10.31 -5.95 -17.98
C PRO A 396 -9.91 -4.55 -17.53
N TRP A 397 -9.74 -4.39 -16.22
CA TRP A 397 -9.24 -3.18 -15.57
C TRP A 397 -8.13 -3.56 -14.60
N THR A 398 -7.08 -2.73 -14.59
CA THR A 398 -5.76 -2.90 -13.92
C THR A 398 -5.65 -3.91 -12.80
#